data_AF-A0A0F7TUU8-F1
#
_entry.id   AF-A0A0F7TUU8-F1
#
_cell.length_a   1.000
_cell.length_b   1.000
_cell.length_c   1.000
_cell.angle_alpha   90.00
_cell.angle_beta   90.00
_cell.angle_gamma   90.00
#
_symmetry.space_group_name_H-M   'P 1'
#
loop_
_entity.id
_entity.type
_entity.pdbx_description
1 polymer ?
#
loop_
_entity_poly.entity_id
_entity_poly.type
_entity_poly.pdbx_seq_one_letter_code
_entity_poly.pdbx_strand_id
1 'polypeptide(L)'
;MNTTSCIIEANPDVSGTGIRASIYALCLGGTLVSYFLRVFSPGEDEEEFSRGVSSALGMQGLALLCTAIYQTFRNELTLFHAICVVHLLALLGLNLISKGRYAGFGPWRLWFFVFIQVISLGAFIAFNVYLWVTAPHFGSQPSCNPDTVYVVFGVSIHATSPVFRYIILGTLGASAAGFILTFTCMLPCICGAWIYQRRDSQGNGGLGRKRNCTKWRCATSLSIGPHTSGFAST
;
A
#
# COMPACT_ATOMS: atom_id res chain seq x y z
N MET A 1 39.45 21.19 21.15
CA MET A 1 38.99 20.11 20.25
C MET A 1 38.19 20.78 19.17
N ASN A 2 38.69 20.75 17.92
CA ASN A 2 38.09 21.47 16.81
C ASN A 2 36.80 20.73 16.43
N THR A 3 35.64 21.31 16.71
CA THR A 3 34.34 20.81 16.24
C THR A 3 34.29 20.98 14.73
N THR A 4 34.84 20.01 14.01
CA THR A 4 34.59 19.87 12.57
C THR A 4 33.11 19.60 12.42
N SER A 5 32.33 20.62 12.09
CA SER A 5 30.91 20.47 11.80
C SER A 5 30.73 19.39 10.74
N CYS A 6 29.93 18.38 11.03
CA CYS A 6 29.59 17.36 10.04
C CYS A 6 28.80 18.00 8.90
N ILE A 7 29.46 18.19 7.75
CA ILE A 7 28.84 18.69 6.52
C ILE A 7 28.38 17.48 5.72
N ILE A 8 27.07 17.27 5.67
CA ILE A 8 26.44 16.23 4.88
C ILE A 8 26.18 16.81 3.48
N GLU A 9 26.99 16.43 2.50
CA GLU A 9 26.78 16.83 1.10
C GLU A 9 25.52 16.18 0.54
N ALA A 10 24.68 16.97 -0.13
CA ALA A 10 23.43 16.49 -0.69
C ALA A 10 23.69 15.54 -1.86
N ASN A 11 23.21 14.30 -1.76
CA ASN A 11 23.25 13.35 -2.87
C ASN A 11 22.07 13.63 -3.82
N PRO A 12 22.31 14.13 -5.06
CA PRO A 12 21.25 14.53 -5.98
C PRO A 12 20.43 13.33 -6.48
N ASP A 13 20.99 12.13 -6.49
CA ASP A 13 20.33 10.93 -7.03
C ASP A 13 19.26 10.36 -6.10
N VAL A 14 19.24 10.81 -4.85
CA VAL A 14 18.42 10.22 -3.79
C VAL A 14 17.68 11.27 -2.98
N SER A 15 18.35 12.38 -2.68
CA SER A 15 17.76 13.51 -1.96
C SER A 15 17.61 14.75 -2.83
N GLY A 16 17.88 14.62 -4.13
CA GLY A 16 17.74 15.71 -5.07
C GLY A 16 16.41 16.41 -4.93
N THR A 17 16.45 17.74 -5.04
CA THR A 17 15.27 18.60 -5.01
C THR A 17 14.22 18.14 -6.03
N GLY A 18 14.64 17.65 -7.20
CA GLY A 18 13.76 17.08 -8.23
C GLY A 18 12.95 15.87 -7.76
N ILE A 19 13.57 14.91 -7.08
CA ILE A 19 12.89 13.71 -6.56
C ILE A 19 11.89 14.10 -5.47
N ARG A 20 12.29 14.96 -4.54
CA ARG A 20 11.40 15.42 -3.46
C ARG A 20 10.22 16.22 -4.03
N ALA A 21 10.48 17.15 -4.95
CA ALA A 21 9.44 17.96 -5.58
C ALA A 21 8.45 17.11 -6.38
N SER A 22 8.93 16.10 -7.13
CA SER A 22 8.02 15.21 -7.88
C SER A 22 7.13 14.40 -6.94
N ILE A 23 7.71 13.85 -5.86
CA ILE A 23 6.94 13.08 -4.86
C ILE A 23 5.90 13.97 -4.19
N TYR A 24 6.29 15.16 -3.72
CA TYR A 24 5.35 16.08 -3.09
C TYR A 24 4.27 16.55 -4.06
N ALA A 25 4.62 16.85 -5.32
CA ALA A 25 3.65 17.23 -6.34
C ALA A 25 2.67 16.09 -6.64
N LEU A 26 3.13 14.84 -6.69
CA LEU A 26 2.27 13.69 -6.95
C LEU A 26 1.40 13.32 -5.75
N CYS A 27 1.94 13.35 -4.52
CA CYS A 27 1.17 13.06 -3.31
C CYS A 27 0.15 14.17 -3.01
N LEU A 28 0.57 15.43 -3.02
CA LEU A 28 -0.29 16.57 -2.72
C LEU A 28 -1.22 16.87 -3.90
N GLY A 29 -0.66 16.99 -5.11
CA GLY A 29 -1.42 17.25 -6.32
C GLY A 29 -2.39 16.11 -6.65
N GLY A 30 -1.97 14.85 -6.50
CA GLY A 30 -2.87 13.71 -6.64
C GLY A 30 -4.06 13.78 -5.69
N THR A 31 -3.82 14.05 -4.41
CA THR A 31 -4.90 14.16 -3.40
C THR A 31 -5.82 15.36 -3.67
N LEU A 32 -5.25 16.52 -3.98
CA LEU A 32 -6.00 17.74 -4.28
C LEU A 32 -6.83 17.59 -5.56
N VAL A 33 -6.24 17.07 -6.63
CA VAL A 33 -6.94 16.87 -7.91
C VAL A 33 -8.03 15.82 -7.76
N SER A 34 -7.78 14.69 -7.08
CA SER A 34 -8.83 13.72 -6.77
C SER A 34 -9.95 14.33 -5.95
N TYR A 35 -9.64 15.18 -4.96
CA TYR A 35 -10.64 15.89 -4.17
C TYR A 35 -11.48 16.85 -5.04
N PHE A 36 -10.84 17.65 -5.89
CA PHE A 36 -11.56 18.56 -6.79
C PHE A 36 -12.42 17.80 -7.80
N LEU A 37 -11.91 16.72 -8.40
CA LEU A 37 -12.69 15.87 -9.29
C LEU A 37 -13.90 15.28 -8.57
N ARG A 38 -13.74 14.80 -7.34
CA ARG A 38 -14.85 14.29 -6.53
C ARG A 38 -15.92 15.35 -6.23
N VAL A 39 -15.52 16.61 -6.05
CA VAL A 39 -16.43 17.72 -5.77
C VAL A 39 -17.15 18.22 -7.03
N PHE A 40 -16.45 18.32 -8.15
CA PHE A 40 -16.99 18.92 -9.38
C PHE A 40 -17.58 17.91 -10.38
N SER A 41 -17.06 16.68 -10.43
CA SER A 41 -17.51 15.62 -11.34
C SER A 41 -17.37 14.24 -10.68
N PRO A 42 -18.27 13.89 -9.74
CA PRO A 42 -18.28 12.56 -9.15
C PRO A 42 -18.65 11.51 -10.22
N GLY A 43 -17.71 10.63 -10.56
CA GLY A 43 -17.90 9.64 -11.62
C GLY A 43 -16.65 8.81 -11.93
N GLU A 44 -16.65 8.15 -13.09
CA GLU A 44 -15.56 7.25 -13.53
C GLU A 44 -14.19 7.95 -13.64
N ASP A 45 -14.17 9.26 -13.91
CA ASP A 45 -12.94 10.05 -14.08
C ASP A 45 -12.06 10.11 -12.82
N GLU A 46 -12.67 10.13 -11.62
CA GLU A 46 -11.93 10.11 -10.36
C GLU A 46 -11.18 8.78 -10.18
N GLU A 47 -11.87 7.66 -10.45
CA GLU A 47 -11.30 6.33 -10.28
C GLU A 47 -10.14 6.10 -11.27
N GLU A 48 -10.29 6.57 -12.52
CA GLU A 48 -9.26 6.48 -13.54
C GLU A 48 -8.01 7.29 -13.16
N PHE A 49 -8.21 8.54 -12.71
CA PHE A 49 -7.12 9.41 -12.28
C PHE A 49 -6.41 8.88 -11.03
N SER A 50 -7.17 8.55 -9.98
CA SER A 50 -6.63 7.98 -8.75
C SER A 50 -5.87 6.69 -9.03
N ARG A 51 -6.33 5.86 -9.97
CA ARG A 51 -5.62 4.64 -10.41
C ARG A 51 -4.30 4.97 -11.11
N GLY A 52 -4.30 5.93 -12.03
CA GLY A 52 -3.09 6.38 -12.72
C GLY A 52 -2.04 6.92 -11.76
N VAL A 53 -2.46 7.81 -10.85
CA VAL A 53 -1.59 8.37 -9.78
C VAL A 53 -1.06 7.26 -8.88
N SER A 54 -1.91 6.35 -8.40
CA SER A 54 -1.46 5.24 -7.54
C SER A 54 -0.43 4.35 -8.22
N SER A 55 -0.62 4.05 -9.51
CA SER A 55 0.33 3.23 -10.27
C SER A 55 1.66 3.95 -10.49
N ALA A 56 1.63 5.27 -10.74
CA ALA A 56 2.83 6.09 -10.91
C ALA A 56 3.62 6.18 -9.60
N LEU A 57 2.95 6.43 -8.48
CA LEU A 57 3.54 6.45 -7.14
C LEU A 57 4.18 5.10 -6.78
N GLY A 58 3.48 3.99 -7.06
CA GLY A 58 4.03 2.65 -6.84
C GLY A 58 5.29 2.37 -7.65
N MET A 59 5.33 2.77 -8.92
CA MET A 59 6.51 2.61 -9.78
C MET A 59 7.70 3.47 -9.31
N GLN A 60 7.43 4.73 -8.94
CA GLN A 60 8.47 5.61 -8.39
C GLN A 60 9.00 5.11 -7.05
N GLY A 61 8.13 4.61 -6.18
CA GLY A 61 8.53 3.99 -4.91
C GLY A 61 9.42 2.77 -5.10
N LEU A 62 9.08 1.88 -6.03
CA LEU A 62 9.91 0.71 -6.32
C LEU A 62 11.28 1.10 -6.88
N ALA A 63 11.32 2.06 -7.81
CA ALA A 63 12.58 2.57 -8.36
C ALA A 63 13.46 3.18 -7.25
N LEU A 64 12.88 4.01 -6.37
CA LEU A 64 13.61 4.60 -5.25
C LEU A 64 14.10 3.55 -4.25
N LEU A 65 13.31 2.51 -3.98
CA LEU A 65 13.73 1.42 -3.10
C LEU A 65 14.95 0.68 -3.67
N CYS A 66 14.92 0.35 -4.96
CA CYS A 66 16.04 -0.28 -5.64
C CYS A 66 17.29 0.61 -5.62
N THR A 67 17.16 1.91 -5.91
CA THR A 67 18.27 2.88 -5.85
C THR A 67 18.84 3.00 -4.43
N ALA A 68 17.97 3.07 -3.42
CA ALA A 68 18.39 3.18 -2.02
C ALA A 68 19.18 1.96 -1.57
N ILE A 69 18.71 0.75 -1.92
CA ILE A 69 19.38 -0.50 -1.63
C ILE A 69 20.75 -0.53 -2.33
N TYR A 70 20.79 -0.22 -3.63
CA TYR A 70 22.02 -0.20 -4.41
C TYR A 70 23.08 0.74 -3.83
N GLN A 71 22.71 1.99 -3.55
CA GLN A 71 23.64 2.99 -3.00
C GLN A 71 24.05 2.68 -1.55
N THR A 72 23.18 2.04 -0.77
CA THR A 72 23.53 1.59 0.59
C THR A 72 24.61 0.53 0.56
N PHE A 73 24.54 -0.46 -0.35
CA PHE A 73 25.60 -1.46 -0.51
C PHE A 73 26.94 -0.88 -0.95
N ARG A 74 26.93 0.26 -1.64
CA ARG A 74 28.13 0.98 -2.04
C ARG A 74 28.73 1.84 -0.93
N ASN A 75 28.08 1.93 0.23
CA ASN A 75 28.43 2.86 1.31
C ASN A 75 28.51 4.33 0.85
N GLU A 76 27.79 4.70 -0.22
CA GLU A 76 27.78 6.06 -0.76
C GLU A 76 26.72 6.95 -0.07
N LEU A 77 25.86 6.34 0.74
CA LEU A 77 24.67 6.95 1.30
C LEU A 77 24.86 7.21 2.81
N THR A 78 24.67 8.45 3.25
CA THR A 78 24.76 8.79 4.70
C THR A 78 23.48 8.42 5.43
N LEU A 79 23.55 8.26 6.76
CA LEU A 79 22.38 7.91 7.58
C LEU A 79 21.22 8.90 7.39
N PHE A 80 21.51 10.19 7.32
CA PHE A 80 20.50 11.23 7.08
C PHE A 80 19.75 11.01 5.76
N HIS A 81 20.48 10.78 4.68
CA HIS A 81 19.87 10.50 3.37
C HIS A 81 19.01 9.24 3.41
N ALA A 82 19.51 8.18 4.06
CA ALA A 82 18.81 6.90 4.15
C ALA A 82 17.48 7.06 4.89
N ILE A 83 17.49 7.80 6.00
CA ILE A 83 16.29 8.14 6.77
C ILE A 83 15.32 8.92 5.88
N CYS A 84 15.77 9.97 5.18
CA CYS A 84 14.88 10.71 4.27
C CYS A 84 14.22 9.82 3.23
N VAL A 85 14.98 8.90 2.62
CA VAL A 85 14.46 7.98 1.61
C VAL A 85 13.44 7.02 2.18
N VAL A 86 13.71 6.46 3.35
CA VAL A 86 12.75 5.60 4.05
C VAL A 86 11.43 6.34 4.28
N HIS A 87 11.48 7.62 4.66
CA HIS A 87 10.27 8.43 4.86
C HIS A 87 9.55 8.73 3.54
N LEU A 88 10.30 9.02 2.47
CA LEU A 88 9.72 9.22 1.14
C LEU A 88 9.05 7.93 0.64
N LEU A 89 9.69 6.78 0.83
CA LEU A 89 9.13 5.47 0.52
C LEU A 89 7.87 5.16 1.33
N ALA A 90 7.85 5.55 2.61
CA ALA A 90 6.67 5.42 3.46
C ALA A 90 5.50 6.30 2.97
N LEU A 91 5.78 7.52 2.48
CA LEU A 91 4.79 8.44 1.92
C LEU A 91 4.26 7.99 0.55
N LEU A 92 5.16 7.52 -0.32
CA LEU A 92 4.81 7.00 -1.64
C LEU A 92 3.83 5.82 -1.53
N GLY A 93 4.02 5.00 -0.49
CA GLY A 93 3.24 3.80 -0.26
C GLY A 93 3.53 2.75 -1.33
N LEU A 94 3.88 1.54 -0.91
CA LEU A 94 3.94 0.41 -1.83
C LEU A 94 2.50 -0.05 -2.10
N ASN A 95 1.76 0.66 -2.94
CA ASN A 95 0.44 0.23 -3.43
C ASN A 95 0.55 -0.16 -4.90
N LEU A 96 1.13 -1.33 -5.19
CA LEU A 96 1.19 -1.87 -6.57
C LEU A 96 -0.11 -2.58 -6.98
N ILE A 97 -1.18 -2.42 -6.21
CA ILE A 97 -2.49 -3.00 -6.56
C ILE A 97 -3.08 -2.19 -7.70
N SER A 98 -2.81 -2.65 -8.92
CA SER A 98 -3.48 -2.15 -10.11
C SER A 98 -4.97 -2.50 -10.02
N LYS A 99 -5.81 -1.54 -9.60
CA LYS A 99 -7.29 -1.62 -9.68
C LYS A 99 -7.77 -1.42 -11.12
N GLY A 100 -7.15 -2.08 -12.09
CA GLY A 100 -7.56 -2.01 -13.48
C GLY A 100 -8.61 -3.07 -13.78
N ARG A 101 -9.75 -2.67 -14.35
CA ARG A 101 -10.68 -3.56 -15.07
C ARG A 101 -10.01 -4.02 -16.37
N TYR A 102 -8.99 -4.86 -16.26
CA TYR A 102 -8.36 -5.47 -17.42
C TYR A 102 -9.10 -6.75 -17.76
N ALA A 103 -10.04 -6.65 -18.69
CA ALA A 103 -10.65 -7.82 -19.31
C ALA A 103 -9.56 -8.63 -20.05
N GLY A 104 -9.34 -9.89 -19.66
CA GLY A 104 -8.72 -10.88 -20.55
C GLY A 104 -7.40 -11.54 -20.14
N PHE A 105 -6.69 -11.12 -19.08
CA PHE A 105 -5.37 -11.70 -18.74
C PHE A 105 -5.32 -12.71 -17.57
N GLY A 106 -6.48 -13.15 -17.08
CA GLY A 106 -6.58 -14.31 -16.17
C GLY A 106 -5.87 -14.16 -14.80
N PRO A 107 -5.85 -15.24 -14.00
CA PRO A 107 -5.30 -15.23 -12.63
C PRO A 107 -3.77 -15.06 -12.57
N TRP A 108 -3.04 -15.38 -13.64
CA TRP A 108 -1.57 -15.29 -13.67
C TRP A 108 -1.03 -13.88 -13.43
N ARG A 109 -1.66 -12.87 -14.05
CA ARG A 109 -1.28 -11.47 -13.88
C ARG A 109 -1.50 -10.97 -12.46
N LEU A 110 -2.58 -11.40 -11.82
CA LEU A 110 -2.85 -11.07 -10.42
C LEU A 110 -1.75 -11.63 -9.52
N TRP A 111 -1.39 -12.91 -9.69
CA TRP A 111 -0.30 -13.54 -8.95
C TRP A 111 1.03 -12.81 -9.16
N PHE A 112 1.34 -12.38 -10.39
CA PHE A 112 2.55 -11.61 -10.67
C PHE A 112 2.58 -10.28 -9.91
N PHE A 113 1.49 -9.50 -9.92
CA PHE A 113 1.44 -8.25 -9.16
C PHE A 113 1.50 -8.46 -7.65
N VAL A 114 0.79 -9.47 -7.14
CA VAL A 114 0.86 -9.84 -5.71
C VAL A 114 2.27 -10.26 -5.33
N PHE A 115 2.94 -11.03 -6.17
CA PHE A 115 4.32 -11.47 -5.96
C PHE A 115 5.29 -10.28 -5.88
N ILE A 116 5.25 -9.37 -6.86
CA ILE A 116 6.07 -8.15 -6.84
C ILE A 116 5.77 -7.33 -5.58
N GLN A 117 4.49 -7.13 -5.27
CA GLN A 117 4.05 -6.39 -4.09
C GLN A 117 4.60 -6.97 -2.78
N VAL A 118 4.52 -8.29 -2.61
CA VAL A 118 5.04 -8.98 -1.41
C VAL A 118 6.57 -8.84 -1.34
N ILE A 119 7.27 -9.01 -2.45
CA ILE A 119 8.72 -8.86 -2.51
C ILE A 119 9.13 -7.42 -2.19
N SER A 120 8.50 -6.43 -2.82
CA SER A 120 8.80 -5.01 -2.58
C SER A 120 8.53 -4.62 -1.13
N LEU A 121 7.42 -5.07 -0.54
CA LEU A 121 7.11 -4.83 0.86
C LEU A 121 8.14 -5.50 1.79
N GLY A 122 8.50 -6.75 1.51
CA GLY A 122 9.52 -7.48 2.25
C GLY A 122 10.89 -6.79 2.18
N ALA A 123 11.29 -6.36 0.99
CA ALA A 123 12.54 -5.62 0.77
C ALA A 123 12.54 -4.27 1.52
N PHE A 124 11.42 -3.53 1.51
CA PHE A 124 11.28 -2.30 2.27
C PHE A 124 11.39 -2.51 3.78
N ILE A 125 10.71 -3.51 4.33
CA ILE A 125 10.79 -3.84 5.76
C ILE A 125 12.23 -4.27 6.12
N ALA A 126 12.83 -5.16 5.34
CA ALA A 126 14.20 -5.63 5.56
C ALA A 126 15.22 -4.48 5.51
N PHE A 127 15.09 -3.59 4.53
CA PHE A 127 15.93 -2.40 4.41
C PHE A 127 15.80 -1.47 5.62
N ASN A 128 14.56 -1.25 6.09
CA ASN A 128 14.31 -0.46 7.30
C ASN A 128 14.95 -1.09 8.54
N VAL A 129 14.75 -2.40 8.75
CA VAL A 129 15.35 -3.12 9.88
C VAL A 129 16.87 -3.01 9.81
N TYR A 130 17.46 -3.23 8.64
CA TYR A 130 18.91 -3.09 8.43
C TYR A 130 19.40 -1.69 8.82
N LEU A 131 18.74 -0.63 8.31
CA LEU A 131 19.08 0.76 8.61
C LEU A 131 19.04 1.04 10.11
N TRP A 132 17.96 0.68 10.79
CA TRP A 132 17.81 0.97 12.22
C TRP A 132 18.70 0.12 13.11
N VAL A 133 19.04 -1.11 12.70
CA VAL A 133 20.03 -1.97 13.40
C VAL A 133 21.45 -1.43 13.23
N THR A 134 21.79 -0.89 12.06
CA THR A 134 23.13 -0.39 11.75
C THR A 134 23.30 1.12 11.96
N ALA A 135 22.25 1.83 12.39
CA ALA A 135 22.23 3.30 12.51
C ALA A 135 23.48 3.95 13.13
N PRO A 136 24.10 3.43 14.21
CA PRO A 136 25.32 4.04 14.77
C PRO A 136 26.53 4.01 13.83
N HIS A 137 26.62 3.00 12.96
CA HIS A 137 27.78 2.75 12.08
C HIS A 137 27.42 2.83 10.60
N PHE A 138 26.23 3.32 10.26
CA PHE A 138 25.71 3.33 8.90
C PHE A 138 26.42 4.37 8.02
N GLY A 139 26.68 4.01 6.77
CA GLY A 139 27.06 4.92 5.70
C GLY A 139 28.55 5.27 5.63
N SER A 140 28.88 6.20 4.72
CA SER A 140 30.25 6.69 4.47
C SER A 140 30.88 7.47 5.63
N GLN A 141 30.06 8.07 6.49
CA GLN A 141 30.51 8.97 7.57
C GLN A 141 29.91 8.58 8.92
N PRO A 142 30.33 7.44 9.51
CA PRO A 142 29.74 6.95 10.76
C PRO A 142 29.97 7.88 11.96
N SER A 143 31.01 8.72 11.92
CA SER A 143 31.29 9.72 12.96
C SER A 143 30.22 10.80 13.08
N CYS A 144 29.45 11.05 12.02
CA CYS A 144 28.42 12.07 11.97
C CYS A 144 27.02 11.55 12.33
N ASN A 145 26.87 10.25 12.51
CA ASN A 145 25.59 9.64 12.86
C ASN A 145 25.03 10.11 14.23
N PRO A 146 25.84 10.32 15.28
CA PRO A 146 25.34 10.83 16.57
C PRO A 146 24.71 12.22 16.47
N ASP A 147 25.17 13.05 15.53
CA ASP A 147 24.67 14.40 15.30
C ASP A 147 23.39 14.43 14.46
N THR A 148 22.95 13.28 13.94
CA THR A 148 21.70 13.18 13.20
C THR A 148 20.52 13.25 14.17
N VAL A 149 19.78 14.36 14.09
CA VAL A 149 18.62 14.63 14.94
C VAL A 149 17.33 14.44 14.15
N TYR A 150 16.38 13.77 14.79
CA TYR A 150 15.03 13.54 14.31
C TYR A 150 14.07 14.42 15.12
N VAL A 151 13.36 15.34 14.45
CA VAL A 151 12.48 16.31 15.12
C VAL A 151 11.04 15.82 15.04
N VAL A 152 10.47 15.42 16.17
CA VAL A 152 9.06 14.97 16.28
C VAL A 152 8.31 15.91 17.19
N PHE A 153 7.23 16.52 16.70
CA PHE A 153 6.43 17.49 17.47
C PHE A 153 7.26 18.60 18.14
N GLY A 154 8.32 19.07 17.45
CA GLY A 154 9.22 20.11 17.97
C GLY A 154 10.28 19.62 18.96
N VAL A 155 10.26 18.34 19.35
CA VAL A 155 11.29 17.73 20.21
C VAL A 155 12.38 17.11 19.34
N SER A 156 13.63 17.48 19.61
CA SER A 156 14.82 16.97 18.94
C SER A 156 15.29 15.68 19.62
N ILE A 157 15.26 14.56 18.90
CA ILE A 157 15.66 13.24 19.39
C ILE A 157 16.81 12.72 18.52
N HIS A 158 17.90 12.28 19.12
CA HIS A 158 19.00 11.69 18.36
C HIS A 158 18.60 10.37 17.71
N ALA A 159 18.87 10.22 16.41
CA ALA A 159 18.52 9.03 15.63
C ALA A 159 19.26 7.76 16.10
N THR A 160 20.42 7.93 16.75
CA THR A 160 21.23 6.84 17.34
C THR A 160 20.73 6.38 18.70
N SER A 161 19.77 7.10 19.32
CA SER A 161 19.29 6.76 20.65
C SER A 161 18.63 5.37 20.67
N PRO A 162 18.97 4.50 21.64
CA PRO A 162 18.48 3.12 21.65
C PRO A 162 16.96 3.05 21.79
N VAL A 163 16.38 3.91 22.63
CA VAL A 163 14.92 3.97 22.86
C VAL A 163 14.19 4.25 21.54
N PHE A 164 14.61 5.26 20.79
CA PHE A 164 13.99 5.62 19.53
C PHE A 164 14.10 4.49 18.49
N ARG A 165 15.26 3.85 18.40
CA ARG A 165 15.49 2.71 17.49
C ARG A 165 14.58 1.53 17.82
N TYR A 166 14.44 1.17 19.10
CA TYR A 166 13.53 0.08 19.50
C TYR A 166 12.06 0.41 19.27
N ILE A 167 11.64 1.67 19.43
CA ILE A 167 10.27 2.11 19.10
C ILE A 167 10.01 1.91 17.60
N ILE A 168 10.94 2.30 16.74
CA ILE A 168 10.77 2.14 15.29
C ILE A 168 10.79 0.67 14.89
N LEU A 169 11.75 -0.11 15.40
CA LEU A 169 11.80 -1.56 15.15
C LEU A 169 10.54 -2.27 15.65
N GLY A 170 10.02 -1.89 16.81
CA GLY A 170 8.76 -2.40 17.34
C GLY A 170 7.57 -2.06 16.44
N THR A 171 7.51 -0.83 15.93
CA THR A 171 6.46 -0.38 15.00
C THR A 171 6.52 -1.13 13.67
N LEU A 172 7.72 -1.31 13.12
CA LEU A 172 7.95 -2.11 11.91
C LEU A 172 7.55 -3.57 12.14
N GLY A 173 7.95 -4.16 13.27
CA GLY A 173 7.58 -5.52 13.65
C GLY A 173 6.06 -5.70 13.78
N ALA A 174 5.37 -4.76 14.44
CA ALA A 174 3.92 -4.77 14.56
C ALA A 174 3.23 -4.66 13.20
N SER A 175 3.74 -3.80 12.30
CA SER A 175 3.20 -3.68 10.95
C SER A 175 3.34 -4.98 10.15
N ALA A 176 4.52 -5.63 10.21
CA ALA A 176 4.78 -6.90 9.55
C ALA A 176 3.88 -8.02 10.11
N ALA A 177 3.72 -8.09 11.42
CA ALA A 177 2.82 -9.04 12.07
C ALA A 177 1.35 -8.84 11.65
N GLY A 178 0.90 -7.58 11.60
CA GLY A 178 -0.45 -7.25 11.11
C GLY A 178 -0.68 -7.66 9.66
N PHE A 179 0.32 -7.48 8.79
CA PHE A 179 0.27 -7.97 7.41
C PHE A 179 0.18 -9.50 7.35
N ILE A 180 1.04 -10.21 8.08
CA ILE A 180 1.05 -11.69 8.12
C ILE A 180 -0.30 -12.21 8.63
N LEU A 181 -0.84 -11.63 9.70
CA LEU A 181 -2.15 -11.99 10.25
C LEU A 181 -3.25 -11.82 9.21
N THR A 182 -3.28 -10.66 8.54
CA THR A 182 -4.28 -10.36 7.50
C THR A 182 -4.20 -11.37 6.35
N PHE A 183 -3.01 -11.65 5.83
CA PHE A 183 -2.82 -12.64 4.76
C PHE A 183 -3.24 -14.04 5.20
N THR A 184 -2.88 -14.45 6.42
CA THR A 184 -3.22 -15.78 6.97
C THR A 184 -4.73 -15.94 7.16
N CYS A 185 -5.43 -14.89 7.62
CA CYS A 185 -6.89 -14.92 7.80
C CYS A 185 -7.65 -14.88 6.46
N MET A 186 -7.14 -14.18 5.45
CA MET A 186 -7.81 -14.04 4.14
C MET A 186 -7.56 -15.23 3.20
N LEU A 187 -6.44 -15.93 3.34
CA LEU A 187 -6.08 -17.10 2.53
C LEU A 187 -7.15 -18.20 2.52
N PRO A 188 -7.71 -18.65 3.66
CA PRO A 188 -8.77 -19.64 3.71
C PRO A 188 -10.05 -19.21 2.96
N CYS A 189 -10.43 -17.93 3.09
CA CYS A 189 -11.61 -17.38 2.41
C CYS A 189 -11.45 -17.40 0.88
N ILE A 190 -10.25 -17.04 0.40
CA ILE A 190 -9.93 -17.03 -1.03
C ILE A 190 -9.87 -18.48 -1.57
N CYS A 191 -9.23 -19.39 -0.85
CA CYS A 191 -9.20 -20.81 -1.20
C CYS A 191 -10.61 -21.42 -1.25
N GLY A 192 -11.46 -21.10 -0.27
CA GLY A 192 -12.86 -21.53 -0.23
C GLY A 192 -13.68 -21.00 -1.41
N ALA A 193 -13.56 -19.70 -1.71
CA ALA A 193 -14.24 -19.08 -2.86
C ALA A 193 -13.76 -19.66 -4.20
N TRP A 194 -12.46 -19.94 -4.33
CA TRP A 194 -11.87 -20.54 -5.53
C TRP A 194 -12.33 -21.98 -5.76
N ILE A 195 -12.40 -22.80 -4.70
CA ILE A 195 -12.95 -24.16 -4.77
C ILE A 195 -14.43 -24.13 -5.14
N TYR A 196 -15.21 -23.20 -4.56
CA TYR A 196 -16.63 -23.03 -4.88
C TYR A 196 -16.84 -22.68 -6.36
N GLN A 197 -16.09 -21.70 -6.89
CA GLN A 197 -16.16 -21.32 -8.31
C GLN A 197 -15.75 -22.47 -9.24
N ARG A 198 -14.71 -23.23 -8.90
CA ARG A 198 -14.28 -24.38 -9.71
C ARG A 198 -15.34 -25.48 -9.74
N ARG A 199 -16.05 -25.70 -8.63
CA ARG A 199 -17.13 -26.69 -8.54
C ARG A 199 -18.36 -26.27 -9.36
N ASP A 200 -18.73 -24.99 -9.32
CA ASP A 200 -19.83 -24.45 -10.13
C ASP A 200 -19.53 -24.52 -11.64
N SER A 201 -18.28 -24.18 -12.03
CA SER A 201 -17.83 -24.30 -13.43
C SER A 201 -17.85 -25.74 -13.95
N GLN A 202 -17.64 -26.75 -13.10
CA GLN A 202 -17.74 -28.16 -13.51
C GLN A 202 -19.18 -28.68 -13.47
N GLY A 203 -20.02 -28.17 -12.56
CA GLY A 203 -21.44 -28.55 -12.46
C GLY A 203 -22.31 -28.06 -13.62
N ASN A 204 -21.94 -26.95 -14.26
CA ASN A 204 -22.72 -26.34 -15.34
C ASN A 204 -22.40 -26.87 -16.76
N GLY A 205 -21.49 -27.84 -16.89
CA GLY A 205 -21.17 -28.51 -18.16
C GLY A 205 -22.16 -29.61 -18.58
N GLY A 206 -23.18 -29.91 -17.76
CA GLY A 206 -24.06 -31.08 -17.94
C GLY A 206 -25.55 -30.82 -18.09
N LEU A 207 -26.08 -29.62 -17.81
CA LEU A 207 -27.52 -29.36 -17.98
C LEU A 207 -27.78 -27.98 -18.55
N GLY A 208 -28.36 -27.98 -19.75
CA GLY A 208 -28.78 -26.77 -20.44
C GLY A 208 -29.75 -25.91 -19.62
N ARG A 209 -29.69 -24.61 -19.93
CA ARG A 209 -30.85 -23.74 -20.11
C ARG A 209 -32.02 -24.02 -19.16
N LYS A 210 -32.01 -23.41 -17.97
CA LYS A 210 -33.22 -22.81 -17.38
C LYS A 210 -32.84 -21.66 -16.44
N ARG A 211 -32.90 -20.44 -16.99
CA ARG A 211 -33.18 -19.23 -16.22
C ARG A 211 -34.47 -19.46 -15.43
N ASN A 212 -34.42 -19.37 -14.11
CA ASN A 212 -35.48 -18.82 -13.25
C ASN A 212 -35.06 -18.93 -11.78
N CYS A 213 -34.44 -17.87 -11.27
CA CYS A 213 -34.38 -17.59 -9.82
C CYS A 213 -34.94 -16.18 -9.54
N THR A 214 -36.12 -15.90 -10.07
CA THR A 214 -37.09 -14.98 -9.44
C THR A 214 -38.03 -15.84 -8.61
N LYS A 215 -37.67 -16.14 -7.35
CA LYS A 215 -38.60 -16.56 -6.27
C LYS A 215 -37.85 -16.89 -4.99
N TRP A 216 -37.23 -15.89 -4.36
CA TRP A 216 -36.92 -15.94 -2.93
C TRP A 216 -37.15 -14.56 -2.32
N ARG A 217 -38.43 -14.20 -2.16
CA ARG A 217 -38.88 -13.36 -1.06
C ARG A 217 -40.23 -13.89 -0.57
N CYS A 218 -40.11 -14.69 0.48
CA CYS A 218 -40.99 -14.81 1.63
C CYS A 218 -42.50 -14.73 1.42
N ALA A 219 -43.15 -15.88 1.56
CA ALA A 219 -44.52 -16.00 2.04
C ALA A 219 -44.52 -16.85 3.32
N THR A 220 -44.82 -16.21 4.46
CA THR A 220 -45.43 -16.73 5.71
C THR A 220 -45.47 -15.54 6.69
N SER A 221 -46.56 -15.13 7.34
CA SER A 221 -47.72 -15.84 7.94
C SER A 221 -48.99 -14.98 7.79
N LEU A 222 -50.13 -15.54 7.34
CA LEU A 222 -51.20 -16.11 8.17
C LEU A 222 -51.81 -15.15 9.21
N SER A 223 -52.97 -14.55 8.89
CA SER A 223 -54.05 -14.32 9.85
C SER A 223 -55.42 -14.45 9.15
N ILE A 224 -56.31 -15.11 9.88
CA ILE A 224 -57.63 -15.66 9.57
C ILE A 224 -58.71 -14.58 9.45
N GLY A 225 -59.73 -14.79 8.61
CA GLY A 225 -61.10 -14.32 8.88
C GLY A 225 -61.82 -13.56 7.74
N PRO A 226 -63.16 -13.66 7.59
CA PRO A 226 -63.77 -13.98 6.29
C PRO A 226 -64.83 -12.98 5.75
N HIS A 227 -65.27 -13.26 4.51
CA HIS A 227 -66.62 -13.02 3.94
C HIS A 227 -67.10 -11.57 3.68
N THR A 228 -67.30 -11.19 2.41
CA THR A 228 -68.62 -11.03 1.74
C THR A 228 -68.51 -10.40 0.34
N SER A 229 -69.52 -10.69 -0.47
CA SER A 229 -69.75 -10.58 -1.91
C SER A 229 -70.31 -9.24 -2.42
N GLY A 230 -70.17 -8.97 -3.73
CA GLY A 230 -71.01 -8.05 -4.53
C GLY A 230 -70.20 -7.28 -5.58
N PHE A 231 -70.14 -7.66 -6.86
CA PHE A 231 -71.09 -7.45 -7.98
C PHE A 231 -71.35 -5.98 -8.39
N ALA A 232 -71.36 -5.78 -9.71
CA ALA A 232 -71.97 -4.70 -10.53
C ALA A 232 -71.10 -3.54 -11.03
N SER A 233 -70.74 -3.70 -12.31
CA SER A 233 -70.83 -2.76 -13.44
C SER A 233 -71.53 -1.41 -13.23
N THR A 234 -70.93 -0.37 -13.82
CA THR A 234 -71.54 0.48 -14.86
C THR A 234 -70.43 1.00 -15.77
#